data_AF-A0A1V5S340-F1
#
_entry.id   AF-A0A1V5S340-F1
#
_cell.length_a   1.000
_cell.length_b   1.000
_cell.length_c   1.000
_cell.angle_alpha   90.00
_cell.angle_beta   90.00
_cell.angle_gamma   90.00
#
_symmetry.space_group_name_H-M   'P 1'
#
loop_
_entity.id
_entity.type
_entity.pdbx_description
1 polymer ?
#
loop_
_entity_poly.entity_id
_entity_poly.type
_entity_poly.pdbx_seq_one_letter_code
_entity_poly.pdbx_strand_id
1 'polypeptide(L)'
;MSSTLYEKNEEKSSYFLCSKREIPKLLIMAEKEKQDILHGSDGFDKFAKGDIDISIYPKEHVMGWSIACDLTVNGETCKQYDPVGLCFLDLNEIMLKMLLQNRKVREVV
;
A
#
# COMPACT_ATOMS: atom_id res chain seq x y z
N MET A 1 -24.43 28.88 4.30
CA MET A 1 -23.17 28.65 3.57
C MET A 1 -22.39 27.64 4.39
N SER A 2 -22.23 26.43 3.83
CA SER A 2 -21.66 25.25 4.49
C SER A 2 -20.15 25.24 4.31
N SER A 3 -19.36 25.24 5.39
CA SER A 3 -17.90 25.16 5.31
C SER A 3 -17.24 24.68 6.61
N THR A 4 -17.65 23.52 7.11
CA THR A 4 -16.91 22.78 8.14
C THR A 4 -16.93 21.29 7.83
N LEU A 5 -16.32 20.92 6.71
CA LEU A 5 -15.96 19.55 6.34
C LEU A 5 -14.52 19.54 5.83
N TYR A 6 -13.57 19.80 6.72
CA TYR A 6 -12.22 19.28 6.57
C TYR A 6 -11.85 18.65 7.91
N GLU A 7 -12.23 17.38 7.96
CA GLU A 7 -11.98 16.42 9.00
C GLU A 7 -10.50 16.46 9.41
N LYS A 8 -10.29 16.67 10.72
CA LYS A 8 -9.41 15.84 11.55
C LYS A 8 -8.33 15.08 10.75
N ASN A 9 -7.28 15.77 10.33
CA ASN A 9 -6.00 15.15 10.01
C ASN A 9 -5.44 14.60 11.32
N GLU A 10 -5.90 13.41 11.73
CA GLU A 10 -5.11 12.55 12.61
C GLU A 10 -3.74 12.43 11.96
N GLU A 11 -2.68 12.75 12.71
CA GLU A 11 -1.29 12.69 12.27
C GLU A 11 -1.00 11.32 11.65
N LYS A 12 -1.22 11.19 10.33
CA LYS A 12 -0.81 10.01 9.59
C LYS A 12 0.71 10.02 9.64
N SER A 13 1.26 9.19 10.51
CA SER A 13 2.70 8.95 10.58
C SER A 13 3.17 8.64 9.16
N SER A 14 3.92 9.57 8.57
CA SER A 14 4.37 9.46 7.19
C SER A 14 5.41 8.35 7.10
N TYR A 15 5.23 7.43 6.14
CA TYR A 15 6.25 6.43 5.81
C TYR A 15 7.52 7.06 5.20
N PHE A 16 7.50 8.35 4.88
CA PHE A 16 8.63 9.12 4.36
C PHE A 16 9.13 10.15 5.37
N LEU A 17 10.47 10.32 5.45
CA LEU A 17 11.16 11.22 6.38
C LEU A 17 10.77 11.02 7.85
N CYS A 18 10.66 9.77 8.28
CA CYS A 18 10.42 9.41 9.67
C CYS A 18 11.72 9.43 10.50
N SER A 19 11.57 9.60 11.81
CA SER A 19 12.70 9.48 12.73
C SER A 19 13.02 8.01 13.02
N LYS A 20 14.26 7.73 13.40
CA LYS A 20 14.70 6.37 13.77
C LYS A 20 13.86 5.74 14.89
N ARG A 21 13.29 6.56 15.79
CA ARG A 21 12.44 6.10 16.90
C ARG A 21 11.06 5.63 16.44
N GLU A 22 10.58 6.13 15.30
CA GLU A 22 9.27 5.80 14.75
C GLU A 22 9.29 4.54 13.87
N ILE A 23 10.48 4.13 13.38
CA ILE A 23 10.65 2.97 12.50
C ILE A 23 9.93 1.71 13.02
N PRO A 24 10.09 1.26 14.29
CA PRO A 24 9.44 0.04 14.74
C PRO A 24 7.90 0.12 14.67
N LYS A 25 7.33 1.28 15.03
CA LYS A 25 5.88 1.51 14.95
C LYS A 25 5.42 1.50 13.50
N LEU A 26 6.15 2.18 12.61
CA LEU A 26 5.83 2.28 11.19
C LEU A 26 5.96 0.94 10.47
N LEU A 27 6.93 0.10 10.81
CA LEU A 27 7.04 -1.25 10.25
C LEU A 27 5.83 -2.12 10.63
N ILE A 28 5.37 -2.05 11.89
CA ILE A 28 4.17 -2.77 12.33
C ILE A 28 2.93 -2.27 11.57
N MET A 29 2.80 -0.96 11.38
CA MET A 29 1.69 -0.38 10.62
C MET A 29 1.74 -0.81 9.15
N ALA A 30 2.90 -0.74 8.51
CA ALA A 30 3.08 -1.13 7.12
C ALA A 30 2.83 -2.62 6.90
N GLU A 31 3.29 -3.49 7.81
CA GLU A 31 3.03 -4.92 7.72
C GLU A 31 1.54 -5.22 7.88
N LYS A 32 0.84 -4.54 8.80
CA LYS A 32 -0.61 -4.67 8.93
C LYS A 32 -1.34 -4.24 7.65
N GLU A 33 -0.98 -3.08 7.09
CA GLU A 33 -1.56 -2.60 5.82
C GLU A 33 -1.28 -3.56 4.66
N LYS A 34 -0.07 -4.16 4.59
CA LYS A 34 0.23 -5.22 3.62
C LYS A 34 -0.73 -6.39 3.75
N GLN A 35 -0.91 -6.91 4.96
CA GLN A 35 -1.81 -8.04 5.22
C GLN A 35 -3.25 -7.68 4.81
N ASP A 36 -3.70 -6.47 5.12
CA ASP A 36 -5.04 -5.99 4.75
C ASP A 36 -5.22 -5.86 3.22
N ILE A 37 -4.18 -5.41 2.47
CA ILE A 37 -4.24 -5.26 1.00
C ILE A 37 -4.15 -6.60 0.28
N LEU A 38 -3.21 -7.47 0.69
CA LEU A 38 -3.01 -8.76 0.03
C LEU A 38 -4.11 -9.77 0.40
N HIS A 39 -4.37 -9.92 1.71
CA HIS A 39 -5.20 -11.00 2.25
C HIS A 39 -6.50 -10.54 2.92
N GLY A 40 -6.78 -9.23 2.95
CA GLY A 40 -7.97 -8.69 3.62
C GLY A 40 -9.31 -9.12 3.00
N SER A 41 -10.40 -8.56 3.53
CA SER A 41 -11.77 -8.92 3.12
C SER A 41 -12.04 -8.75 1.63
N ASP A 42 -11.33 -7.83 0.96
CA ASP A 42 -11.39 -7.59 -0.49
C ASP A 42 -10.05 -7.89 -1.19
N GLY A 43 -9.17 -8.69 -0.55
CA GLY A 43 -7.74 -8.80 -0.87
C GLY A 43 -7.38 -9.09 -2.33
N PHE A 44 -6.20 -8.61 -2.72
CA PHE A 44 -5.62 -8.75 -4.06
C PHE A 44 -5.59 -10.21 -4.55
N ASP A 45 -5.48 -11.17 -3.64
CA ASP A 45 -5.53 -12.62 -3.90
C ASP A 45 -6.79 -13.07 -4.66
N LYS A 46 -7.91 -12.34 -4.51
CA LYS A 46 -9.15 -12.65 -5.22
C LYS A 46 -9.13 -12.23 -6.69
N PHE A 47 -8.27 -11.27 -7.03
CA PHE A 47 -8.22 -10.63 -8.35
C PHE A 47 -7.01 -11.08 -9.17
N ALA A 48 -5.88 -11.36 -8.53
CA ALA A 48 -4.65 -11.74 -9.21
C ALA A 48 -4.34 -13.24 -9.06
N LYS A 49 -3.82 -13.82 -10.15
CA LYS A 49 -3.23 -15.16 -10.13
C LYS A 49 -1.71 -15.00 -10.18
N GLY A 50 -1.04 -15.39 -9.11
CA GLY A 50 0.41 -15.29 -8.96
C GLY A 50 0.79 -15.19 -7.50
N ASP A 51 2.01 -15.56 -7.16
CA ASP A 51 2.56 -15.39 -5.81
C ASP A 51 3.02 -13.94 -5.66
N ILE A 52 2.23 -13.10 -5.00
CA ILE A 52 2.51 -11.67 -4.86
C ILE A 52 2.84 -11.39 -3.39
N ASP A 53 4.00 -10.81 -3.14
CA ASP A 53 4.42 -10.42 -1.79
C ASP A 53 5.10 -9.05 -1.80
N ILE A 54 5.09 -8.40 -0.64
CA ILE A 54 5.71 -7.10 -0.40
C ILE A 54 6.72 -7.26 0.73
N SER A 55 7.99 -7.09 0.41
CA SER A 55 9.09 -7.08 1.39
C SER A 55 9.30 -5.66 1.90
N ILE A 56 8.95 -5.40 3.16
CA ILE A 56 9.00 -4.06 3.78
C ILE A 56 10.28 -3.92 4.61
N TYR A 57 10.98 -2.79 4.47
CA TYR A 57 12.22 -2.54 5.19
C TYR A 57 12.45 -1.04 5.43
N PRO A 58 13.17 -0.67 6.51
CA PRO A 58 13.59 0.71 6.70
C PRO A 58 14.75 1.06 5.75
N LYS A 59 14.71 2.28 5.19
CA LYS A 59 15.76 2.81 4.32
C LYS A 59 16.25 4.15 4.86
N GLU A 60 17.57 4.27 4.96
CA GLU A 60 18.23 5.49 5.43
C GLU A 60 18.39 6.50 4.29
N HIS A 61 18.13 7.76 4.60
CA HIS A 61 18.29 8.91 3.71
C HIS A 61 19.13 9.99 4.40
N VAL A 62 19.65 10.93 3.62
CA VAL A 62 20.45 12.07 4.15
C VAL A 62 19.69 12.86 5.22
N MET A 63 18.37 12.97 5.08
CA MET A 63 17.50 13.79 5.94
C MET A 63 16.64 12.98 6.93
N GLY A 64 16.84 11.66 7.04
CA GLY A 64 16.03 10.82 7.92
C GLY A 64 15.90 9.39 7.42
N TRP A 65 14.78 8.75 7.76
CA TRP A 65 14.47 7.40 7.33
C TRP A 65 13.17 7.36 6.54
N SER A 66 12.99 6.31 5.76
CA SER A 66 11.69 5.95 5.21
C SER A 66 11.44 4.47 5.44
N ILE A 67 10.17 4.07 5.37
CA ILE A 67 9.80 2.68 5.20
C ILE A 67 9.63 2.46 3.70
N ALA A 68 10.50 1.66 3.12
CA ALA A 68 10.50 1.29 1.71
C ALA A 68 9.97 -0.15 1.55
N CYS A 69 9.67 -0.53 0.33
CA CYS A 69 9.34 -1.92 0.04
C CYS A 69 9.71 -2.35 -1.37
N ASP A 70 9.87 -3.67 -1.51
CA ASP A 70 10.01 -4.35 -2.80
C ASP A 70 8.74 -5.15 -3.06
N LEU A 71 8.09 -4.89 -4.18
CA LEU A 71 6.98 -5.68 -4.69
C LEU A 71 7.54 -6.84 -5.51
N THR A 72 7.23 -8.06 -5.08
CA THR A 72 7.64 -9.29 -5.73
C THR A 72 6.45 -10.00 -6.36
N VAL A 73 6.67 -10.58 -7.53
CA VAL A 73 5.69 -11.40 -8.24
C VAL A 73 6.38 -12.68 -8.69
N ASN A 74 5.88 -13.83 -8.25
CA ASN A 74 6.45 -15.15 -8.46
C ASN A 74 7.93 -15.23 -8.01
N GLY A 75 8.24 -14.60 -6.88
CA GLY A 75 9.59 -14.57 -6.31
C GLY A 75 10.57 -13.59 -6.96
N GLU A 76 10.17 -12.86 -8.00
CA GLU A 76 11.01 -11.84 -8.65
C GLU A 76 10.58 -10.42 -8.24
N THR A 77 11.55 -9.59 -7.85
CA THR A 77 11.29 -8.16 -7.58
C THR A 77 10.91 -7.44 -8.86
N CYS A 78 9.64 -7.05 -8.94
CA CYS A 78 9.08 -6.33 -10.08
C CYS A 78 9.32 -4.83 -9.96
N LYS A 79 9.17 -4.27 -8.74
CA LYS A 79 9.28 -2.82 -8.51
C LYS A 79 9.64 -2.52 -7.07
N GLN A 80 10.43 -1.47 -6.87
CA GLN A 80 10.81 -0.94 -5.56
C GLN A 80 10.10 0.39 -5.31
N TYR A 81 9.70 0.63 -4.07
CA TYR A 81 8.96 1.80 -3.65
C TYR A 81 9.59 2.44 -2.42
N ASP A 82 9.65 3.77 -2.45
CA ASP A 82 10.17 4.58 -1.36
C ASP A 82 9.40 5.92 -1.35
N PRO A 83 8.39 6.08 -0.48
CA PRO A 83 7.97 5.18 0.61
C PRO A 83 7.02 4.03 0.19
N VAL A 84 6.86 3.04 1.09
CA VAL A 84 5.94 1.88 0.96
C VAL A 84 4.49 2.28 0.68
N GLY A 85 4.04 3.43 1.17
CA GLY A 85 2.69 3.94 0.90
C GLY A 85 2.38 4.12 -0.59
N LEU A 86 3.39 4.35 -1.43
CA LEU A 86 3.22 4.39 -2.89
C LEU A 86 2.88 3.01 -3.47
N CYS A 87 3.47 1.95 -2.92
CA CYS A 87 3.14 0.57 -3.32
C CYS A 87 1.68 0.26 -3.02
N PHE A 88 1.20 0.66 -1.84
CA PHE A 88 -0.17 0.44 -1.43
C PHE A 88 -1.18 1.18 -2.30
N LEU A 89 -0.86 2.43 -2.69
CA LEU A 89 -1.68 3.19 -3.63
C LEU A 89 -1.76 2.53 -5.01
N ASP A 90 -0.62 2.09 -5.56
CA ASP A 90 -0.57 1.42 -6.86
C ASP A 90 -1.41 0.13 -6.86
N LEU A 91 -1.29 -0.70 -5.81
CA LEU A 91 -2.08 -1.94 -5.68
C LEU A 91 -3.58 -1.66 -5.58
N ASN A 92 -3.98 -0.66 -4.79
CA ASN A 92 -5.39 -0.26 -4.68
C ASN A 92 -5.95 0.25 -6.02
N GLU A 93 -5.17 1.01 -6.80
CA GLU A 93 -5.56 1.46 -8.13
C GLU A 93 -5.76 0.27 -9.08
N ILE A 94 -4.87 -0.73 -9.04
CA ILE A 94 -4.98 -1.95 -9.85
C ILE A 94 -6.26 -2.72 -9.48
N MET A 95 -6.54 -2.91 -8.18
CA MET A 95 -7.76 -3.58 -7.72
C MET A 95 -9.01 -2.86 -8.21
N LEU A 96 -9.06 -1.53 -8.10
CA LEU A 96 -10.18 -0.72 -8.58
C LEU A 96 -10.39 -0.88 -10.09
N LYS A 97 -9.31 -0.87 -10.88
CA LYS A 97 -9.39 -1.11 -12.33
C LYS A 97 -9.95 -2.50 -12.65
N MET A 98 -9.49 -3.54 -11.95
CA MET A 98 -9.99 -4.91 -12.13
C MET A 98 -11.47 -5.03 -11.77
N LEU A 99 -11.90 -4.39 -10.68
CA LEU A 99 -13.30 -4.33 -10.26
C LEU A 99 -14.20 -3.67 -11.33
N LEU A 100 -13.76 -2.53 -11.88
CA LEU A 100 -14.51 -1.81 -12.92
C LEU A 100 -14.57 -2.58 -14.23
N GLN A 101 -13.49 -3.28 -14.62
CA GLN A 101 -13.47 -4.13 -15.80
C GLN A 101 -14.42 -5.32 -15.65
N ASN A 102 -14.41 -5.99 -14.50
CA ASN A 102 -15.30 -7.12 -14.21
C ASN A 102 -16.78 -6.70 -14.13
N ARG A 103 -17.07 -5.45 -13.74
CA ARG A 103 -18.45 -4.91 -13.72
C ARG A 103 -19.02 -4.73 -15.13
N LYS A 104 -18.22 -4.26 -16.11
CA LYS A 104 -18.69 -4.08 -17.50
C LYS A 104 -19.11 -5.38 -18.17
N VAL A 105 -18.51 -6.51 -17.79
CA VAL A 105 -18.89 -7.82 -18.34
C VAL A 105 -20.31 -8.23 -17.90
N ARG A 106 -20.79 -7.75 -16.75
CA ARG A 106 -22.13 -8.09 -16.23
C ARG A 106 -23.26 -7.26 -16.82
N GLU A 107 -22.99 -6.15 -17.48
CA GLU A 107 -24.02 -5.32 -18.13
C GLU A 107 -24.31 -5.73 -19.58
N VAL A 108 -23.60 -6.75 -20.10
CA VAL A 108 -23.76 -7.25 -21.49
C VAL A 108 -24.35 -8.68 -21.52
N VAL A 109 -24.98 -9.12 -20.43
CA VAL A 109 -25.74 -10.39 -20.38
C VAL A 109 -27.19 -10.12 -20.04
#